data_AF-A0A0L1J900-F1
#
_entry.id   AF-A0A0L1J900-F1
#
_cell.length_a   1.000
_cell.length_b   1.000
_cell.length_c   1.000
_cell.angle_alpha   90.00
_cell.angle_beta   90.00
_cell.angle_gamma   90.00
#
_symmetry.space_group_name_H-M   'P 1'
#
loop_
_entity.id
_entity.type
_entity.pdbx_description
1 polymer ?
#
loop_
_entity_poly.entity_id
_entity_poly.type
_entity_poly.pdbx_seq_one_letter_code
_entity_poly.pdbx_strand_id
1 'polypeptide(L)'
;MIVFWGGLTMITAAVHNPQGIMAIRFFLGLAESTTFAGTHYILGAWYTEKELGKRSGIFTASGLAGTMFGGFIQAGIHSSLDGARGLSGWRWLFIIDGLITLPIALYGLFLFPDTPATTQAPYLSASERALAISRMPEASPARSRLDLAFAKKIFGTWYWYGFVILWIIAGETESFSTNTLLALYMKSHPTNKYAVTQLNNYPSGVPAVGIVSTLFWATLTDFMGGKRYLVGFFIGITGIITSALILTQFDSTATVFGAYYWAGAVYACQATFFAWCNDVMRYQDGRMRSVVIASMNLGSNAVNAWWSILFYSATFAPRFTRASQGRTLLNHRPRTPPPSKITTTTTMAPILTTTPTVHVAPSPLTKEAFAPFGTAIYSPLPRDLNQPPASVSSLAPHTPAPVLANQNSALKYSPISPLQDNYPGHCPSNQPSSARMTMFSCFPRQLRGQNTKFFDVRILERHPFTTQTFTPVDLSSQPDAGGHPEPFFLVVVAPTLKGQTATAMTPSGPVTVRDPPDLKNLKAFVARGGQAVTYAAGTWHAPMVVLGSRRVDFVVVQFVNGVDDEDCQEVEFGEGVVVEVEGRAAAKL
;
A
#
# COMPACT_ATOMS: atom_id res chain seq x y z
N MET A 1 26.01 -10.49 17.91
CA MET A 1 24.77 -9.94 17.31
C MET A 1 24.59 -10.38 15.85
N ILE A 2 25.59 -10.20 14.97
CA ILE A 2 25.46 -10.57 13.53
C ILE A 2 25.14 -12.06 13.32
N VAL A 3 25.75 -12.99 14.08
CA VAL A 3 25.41 -14.43 14.02
C VAL A 3 23.95 -14.69 14.39
N PHE A 4 23.45 -14.00 15.42
CA PHE A 4 22.06 -14.12 15.87
C PHE A 4 21.09 -13.54 14.83
N TRP A 5 21.44 -12.41 14.22
CA TRP A 5 20.70 -11.83 13.09
C TRP A 5 20.62 -12.81 11.92
N GLY A 6 21.75 -13.38 11.47
CA GLY A 6 21.78 -14.33 10.36
C GLY A 6 20.96 -15.61 10.63
N GLY A 7 20.98 -16.09 11.88
CA GLY A 7 20.12 -17.20 12.32
C GLY A 7 18.63 -16.87 12.23
N LEU A 8 18.22 -15.70 12.73
CA LEU A 8 16.83 -15.24 12.66
C LEU A 8 16.36 -15.01 11.21
N THR A 9 17.24 -14.49 10.35
CA THR A 9 16.98 -14.34 8.91
C THR A 9 16.65 -15.69 8.27
N MET A 10 17.44 -16.74 8.53
CA MET A 10 17.15 -18.10 8.02
C MET A 10 15.85 -18.67 8.59
N ILE A 11 15.58 -18.47 9.89
CA ILE A 11 14.34 -18.96 10.53
C ILE A 11 13.10 -18.30 9.91
N THR A 12 13.21 -17.06 9.41
CA THR A 12 12.10 -16.36 8.72
C THR A 12 11.56 -17.18 7.54
N ALA A 13 12.41 -17.94 6.84
CA ALA A 13 12.01 -18.79 5.73
C ALA A 13 11.12 -19.99 6.14
N ALA A 14 11.13 -20.39 7.42
CA ALA A 14 10.36 -21.53 7.94
C ALA A 14 8.98 -21.13 8.51
N VAL A 15 8.65 -19.84 8.57
CA VAL A 15 7.41 -19.38 9.19
C VAL A 15 6.21 -19.51 8.24
N HIS A 16 5.07 -19.90 8.80
CA HIS A 16 3.79 -20.03 8.10
C HIS A 16 2.67 -19.14 8.66
N ASN A 17 2.88 -18.50 9.81
CA ASN A 17 1.89 -17.62 10.45
C ASN A 17 2.40 -16.16 10.54
N PRO A 18 1.52 -15.15 10.42
CA PRO A 18 1.93 -13.74 10.50
C PRO A 18 2.55 -13.34 11.85
N GLN A 19 2.05 -13.87 12.96
CA GLN A 19 2.50 -13.54 14.31
C GLN A 19 3.97 -13.93 14.54
N GLY A 20 4.39 -15.07 14.00
CA GLY A 20 5.77 -15.54 14.03
C GLY A 20 6.71 -14.64 13.25
N ILE A 21 6.27 -14.12 12.10
CA ILE A 21 7.06 -13.13 11.33
C ILE A 21 7.23 -11.85 12.16
N MET A 22 6.18 -11.37 12.82
CA MET A 22 6.26 -10.18 13.67
C MET A 22 7.25 -10.37 14.84
N ALA A 23 7.20 -11.52 15.51
CA ALA A 23 8.12 -11.84 16.60
C ALA A 23 9.58 -11.90 16.12
N ILE A 24 9.85 -12.58 15.00
CA ILE A 24 11.20 -12.64 14.43
C ILE A 24 11.69 -11.25 14.03
N ARG A 25 10.84 -10.44 13.39
CA ARG A 25 11.19 -9.06 12.99
C ARG A 25 11.58 -8.18 14.18
N PHE A 26 10.92 -8.34 15.33
CA PHE A 26 11.28 -7.65 16.55
C PHE A 26 12.71 -8.00 17.01
N PHE A 27 13.03 -9.29 17.12
CA PHE A 27 14.37 -9.72 17.55
C PHE A 27 15.46 -9.41 16.51
N LEU A 28 15.12 -9.46 15.22
CA LEU A 28 16.01 -9.11 14.13
C LEU A 28 16.36 -7.62 14.17
N GLY A 29 15.37 -6.75 14.37
CA GLY A 29 15.59 -5.31 14.55
C GLY A 29 16.43 -4.99 15.80
N LEU A 30 16.22 -5.71 16.91
CA LEU A 30 17.05 -5.59 18.10
C LEU A 30 18.52 -5.92 17.80
N ALA A 31 18.77 -7.02 17.09
CA ALA A 31 20.13 -7.42 16.72
C ALA A 31 20.80 -6.42 15.76
N GLU A 32 20.05 -5.89 14.79
CA GLU A 32 20.52 -4.97 13.75
C GLU A 32 20.85 -3.57 14.28
N SER A 33 20.06 -3.06 15.22
CA SER A 33 20.13 -1.69 15.74
C SER A 33 21.52 -1.25 16.21
N THR A 34 22.35 -2.19 16.66
CA THR A 34 23.68 -1.93 17.22
C THR A 34 24.75 -1.66 16.16
N THR A 35 24.58 -2.18 14.94
CA THR A 35 25.65 -2.26 13.94
C THR A 35 25.98 -0.88 13.37
N PHE A 36 24.97 -0.11 12.98
CA PHE A 36 25.16 1.18 12.32
C PHE A 36 25.74 2.22 13.29
N ALA A 37 25.12 2.39 14.47
CA ALA A 37 25.59 3.32 15.49
C ALA A 37 26.93 2.89 16.10
N GLY A 38 27.11 1.59 16.33
CA GLY A 38 28.35 1.02 16.87
C GLY A 38 29.54 1.26 15.94
N THR A 39 29.37 1.01 14.64
CA THR A 39 30.45 1.24 13.66
C THR A 39 30.81 2.72 13.56
N HIS A 40 29.82 3.63 13.50
CA HIS A 40 30.11 5.07 13.48
C HIS A 40 30.79 5.57 14.76
N TYR A 41 30.48 4.99 15.91
CA TYR A 41 31.19 5.29 17.16
C TYR A 41 32.67 4.83 17.10
N ILE A 42 32.92 3.63 16.59
CA ILE A 42 34.27 3.09 16.43
C ILE A 42 35.05 3.93 15.41
N LEU A 43 34.48 4.26 14.27
CA LEU A 43 35.11 5.14 13.27
C LEU A 43 35.53 6.48 13.90
N GLY A 44 34.66 7.11 14.70
CA GLY A 44 34.99 8.33 15.42
C GLY A 44 36.02 8.17 16.53
N ALA A 45 36.31 6.95 16.98
CA ALA A 45 37.39 6.66 17.92
C ALA A 45 38.74 6.45 17.23
N TRP A 46 38.76 6.02 15.96
CA TRP A 46 39.99 5.67 15.23
C TRP A 46 40.49 6.78 14.30
N TYR A 47 39.60 7.62 13.77
CA TYR A 47 39.95 8.55 12.69
C TYR A 47 39.92 10.02 13.11
N THR A 48 40.83 10.79 12.50
CA THR A 48 40.91 12.25 12.67
C THR A 48 39.84 12.99 11.87
N GLU A 49 39.59 14.27 12.16
CA GLU A 49 38.56 15.07 11.47
C GLU A 49 38.76 15.09 9.95
N LYS A 50 40.01 15.08 9.49
CA LYS A 50 40.37 15.11 8.06
C LYS A 50 40.18 13.77 7.34
N GLU A 51 39.91 12.69 8.09
CA GLU A 51 39.83 11.33 7.55
C GLU A 51 38.46 10.68 7.80
N LEU A 52 37.76 11.14 8.84
CA LEU A 52 36.56 10.50 9.35
C LEU A 52 35.41 10.52 8.36
N GLY A 53 35.23 11.61 7.60
CA GLY A 53 34.18 11.72 6.59
C GLY A 53 34.36 10.66 5.52
N LYS A 54 35.53 10.60 4.88
CA LYS A 54 35.85 9.61 3.84
C LYS A 54 35.65 8.18 4.32
N ARG A 55 36.09 7.86 5.55
CA ARG A 55 35.96 6.51 6.13
C ARG A 55 34.50 6.16 6.44
N SER A 56 33.74 7.10 7.00
CA SER A 56 32.29 6.94 7.19
C SER A 56 31.58 6.80 5.84
N GLY A 57 32.00 7.56 4.82
CA GLY A 57 31.48 7.47 3.46
C GLY A 57 31.68 6.09 2.84
N ILE A 58 32.85 5.49 3.00
CA ILE A 58 33.13 4.12 2.53
C ILE A 58 32.22 3.11 3.26
N PHE A 59 32.06 3.24 4.58
CA PHE A 59 31.19 2.37 5.36
C PHE A 59 29.73 2.46 4.90
N THR A 60 29.17 3.68 4.85
CA THR A 60 27.80 3.90 4.38
C THR A 60 27.60 3.44 2.93
N ALA A 61 28.55 3.74 2.03
CA ALA A 61 28.50 3.29 0.65
C ALA A 61 28.48 1.76 0.52
N SER A 62 29.18 1.04 1.41
CA SER A 62 29.14 -0.43 1.42
C SER A 62 27.74 -0.97 1.76
N GLY A 63 27.00 -0.31 2.66
CA GLY A 63 25.61 -0.65 2.96
C GLY A 63 24.69 -0.43 1.75
N LEU A 64 24.82 0.70 1.06
CA LEU A 64 24.08 0.98 -0.17
C LEU A 64 24.42 -0.01 -1.30
N ALA A 65 25.70 -0.40 -1.41
CA ALA A 65 26.12 -1.43 -2.35
C ALA A 65 25.46 -2.78 -2.03
N GLY A 66 25.35 -3.14 -0.75
CA GLY A 66 24.59 -4.30 -0.31
C GLY A 66 23.14 -4.27 -0.79
N THR A 67 22.44 -3.15 -0.60
CA THR A 67 21.06 -2.95 -1.10
C THR A 67 20.98 -3.08 -2.63
N MET A 68 21.94 -2.50 -3.34
CA MET A 68 22.02 -2.55 -4.81
C MET A 68 22.21 -3.99 -5.32
N PHE A 69 23.20 -4.72 -4.77
CA PHE A 69 23.45 -6.11 -5.17
C PHE A 69 22.35 -7.07 -4.73
N GLY A 70 21.68 -6.78 -3.60
CA GLY A 70 20.54 -7.55 -3.09
C GLY A 70 19.41 -7.69 -4.11
N GLY A 71 19.11 -6.63 -4.87
CA GLY A 71 18.10 -6.68 -5.95
C GLY A 71 18.45 -7.68 -7.05
N PHE A 72 19.72 -7.69 -7.49
CA PHE A 72 20.19 -8.64 -8.51
C PHE A 72 20.26 -10.08 -7.98
N ILE A 73 20.72 -10.28 -6.75
CA ILE A 73 20.71 -11.58 -6.09
C ILE A 73 19.27 -12.11 -6.00
N GLN A 74 18.32 -11.25 -5.59
CA GLN A 74 16.91 -11.61 -5.53
C GLN A 74 16.33 -11.97 -6.91
N ALA A 75 16.68 -11.21 -7.96
CA ALA A 75 16.28 -11.54 -9.32
C ALA A 75 16.84 -12.89 -9.79
N GLY A 76 18.11 -13.19 -9.49
CA GLY A 76 18.76 -14.46 -9.81
C GLY A 76 18.18 -15.65 -9.04
N ILE A 77 17.90 -15.49 -7.75
CA ILE A 77 17.25 -16.52 -6.92
C ILE A 77 15.83 -16.77 -7.42
N HIS A 78 15.08 -15.71 -7.73
CA HIS A 78 13.73 -15.86 -8.25
C HIS A 78 13.70 -16.56 -9.62
N SER A 79 14.66 -16.31 -10.51
CA SER A 79 14.68 -16.97 -11.81
C SER A 79 15.16 -18.43 -11.77
N SER A 80 15.97 -18.81 -10.78
CA SER A 80 16.63 -20.13 -10.72
C SER A 80 16.07 -21.09 -9.65
N LEU A 81 15.50 -20.57 -8.56
CA LEU A 81 15.11 -21.35 -7.38
C LEU A 81 13.63 -21.19 -7.01
N ASP A 82 12.84 -20.40 -7.74
CA ASP A 82 11.40 -20.32 -7.46
C ASP A 82 10.71 -21.67 -7.75
N GLY A 83 10.00 -22.19 -6.74
CA GLY A 83 9.41 -23.52 -6.77
C GLY A 83 10.39 -24.67 -6.49
N ALA A 84 11.70 -24.40 -6.40
CA ALA A 84 12.69 -25.42 -6.10
C ALA A 84 12.47 -26.00 -4.69
N ARG A 85 12.41 -27.33 -4.60
CA ARG A 85 12.09 -28.08 -3.36
C ARG A 85 10.80 -27.62 -2.67
N GLY A 86 9.84 -27.09 -3.43
CA GLY A 86 8.54 -26.63 -2.90
C GLY A 86 8.60 -25.30 -2.14
N LEU A 87 9.72 -24.57 -2.20
CA LEU A 87 9.87 -23.25 -1.58
C LEU A 87 9.77 -22.14 -2.64
N SER A 88 9.08 -21.05 -2.30
CA SER A 88 9.03 -19.84 -3.12
C SER A 88 10.37 -19.11 -3.12
N GLY A 89 10.68 -18.39 -4.20
CA GLY A 89 11.97 -17.71 -4.39
C GLY A 89 12.33 -16.74 -3.26
N TRP A 90 11.35 -16.07 -2.65
CA TRP A 90 11.59 -15.19 -1.49
C TRP A 90 11.99 -15.94 -0.21
N ARG A 91 11.58 -17.21 -0.04
CA ARG A 91 12.04 -18.04 1.11
C ARG A 91 13.49 -18.45 0.92
N TRP A 92 13.87 -18.79 -0.31
CA TRP A 92 15.27 -19.06 -0.66
C TRP A 92 16.16 -17.84 -0.44
N LEU A 93 15.67 -16.63 -0.70
CA LEU A 93 16.39 -15.39 -0.41
C LEU A 93 16.81 -15.30 1.06
N PHE A 94 15.88 -15.51 2.00
CA PHE A 94 16.18 -15.46 3.43
C PHE A 94 17.19 -16.53 3.87
N ILE A 95 17.12 -17.73 3.30
CA ILE A 95 18.08 -18.81 3.62
C ILE A 95 19.47 -18.46 3.12
N ILE A 96 19.59 -18.05 1.86
CA ILE A 96 20.88 -17.73 1.23
C ILE A 96 21.51 -16.50 1.90
N ASP A 97 20.73 -15.45 2.16
CA ASP A 97 21.18 -14.22 2.81
C ASP A 97 21.71 -14.47 4.23
N GLY A 98 20.99 -15.27 5.03
CA GLY A 98 21.47 -15.68 6.34
C GLY A 98 22.73 -16.55 6.28
N LEU A 99 22.84 -17.45 5.28
CA LEU A 99 24.00 -18.32 5.12
C LEU A 99 25.27 -17.54 4.74
N ILE A 100 25.20 -16.61 3.78
CA ILE A 100 26.34 -15.77 3.39
C ILE A 100 26.79 -14.84 4.52
N THR A 101 25.90 -14.51 5.45
CA THR A 101 26.19 -13.66 6.60
C THR A 101 27.08 -14.36 7.65
N LEU A 102 27.02 -15.68 7.77
CA LEU A 102 27.79 -16.42 8.78
C LEU A 102 29.32 -16.31 8.57
N PRO A 103 29.87 -16.56 7.37
CA PRO A 103 31.29 -16.31 7.11
C PRO A 103 31.71 -14.85 7.35
N ILE A 104 30.84 -13.88 7.03
CA ILE A 104 31.10 -12.45 7.25
C ILE A 104 31.15 -12.13 8.75
N ALA A 105 30.28 -12.76 9.54
CA ALA A 105 30.30 -12.63 11.00
C ALA A 105 31.59 -13.21 11.60
N LEU A 106 32.07 -14.34 11.08
CA LEU A 106 33.37 -14.91 11.46
C LEU A 106 34.52 -13.97 11.08
N TYR A 107 34.50 -13.41 9.88
CA TYR A 107 35.46 -12.39 9.45
C TYR A 107 35.48 -11.19 10.41
N GLY A 108 34.30 -10.69 10.79
CA GLY A 108 34.16 -9.59 11.75
C GLY A 108 34.75 -9.90 13.13
N LEU A 109 34.62 -11.15 13.61
CA LEU A 109 35.18 -11.55 14.91
C LEU A 109 36.71 -11.42 14.97
N PHE A 110 37.40 -11.68 13.85
CA PHE A 110 38.87 -11.66 13.81
C PHE A 110 39.45 -10.30 13.40
N LEU A 111 38.72 -9.51 12.61
CA LEU A 111 39.26 -8.31 11.95
C LEU A 111 38.60 -7.00 12.36
N PHE A 112 37.51 -7.03 13.12
CA PHE A 112 36.86 -5.81 13.58
C PHE A 112 37.50 -5.34 14.90
N PRO A 113 38.18 -4.18 14.92
CA PRO A 113 38.87 -3.73 16.12
C PRO A 113 37.91 -3.03 17.10
N ASP A 114 38.14 -3.20 18.40
CA ASP A 114 37.54 -2.33 19.42
C ASP A 114 38.15 -0.91 19.34
N THR A 115 37.85 -0.04 20.31
CA THR A 115 38.48 1.28 20.38
C THR A 115 40.02 1.19 20.52
N PRO A 116 40.80 2.19 20.06
CA PRO A 116 42.26 2.15 20.13
C PRO A 116 42.83 1.85 21.53
N ALA A 117 42.15 2.29 22.58
CA ALA A 117 42.55 2.09 23.96
C ALA A 117 42.28 0.67 24.51
N THR A 118 41.34 -0.07 23.92
CA THR A 118 40.89 -1.39 24.44
C THR A 118 41.13 -2.53 23.47
N THR A 119 41.55 -2.25 22.24
CA THR A 119 41.67 -3.24 21.17
C THR A 119 42.67 -4.35 21.50
N GLN A 120 42.25 -5.59 21.22
CA GLN A 120 43.11 -6.78 21.26
C GLN A 120 43.40 -7.35 19.86
N ALA A 121 43.15 -6.56 18.81
CA ALA A 121 43.32 -6.99 17.42
C ALA A 121 44.73 -7.57 17.15
N PRO A 122 44.85 -8.81 16.64
CA PRO A 122 46.13 -9.50 16.49
C PRO A 122 47.03 -8.91 15.41
N TYR A 123 46.47 -8.14 14.48
CA TYR A 123 47.18 -7.53 13.36
C TYR A 123 47.73 -6.13 13.66
N LEU A 124 47.54 -5.59 14.86
CA LEU A 124 48.09 -4.29 15.28
C LEU A 124 49.17 -4.45 16.34
N SER A 125 50.39 -3.99 16.02
CA SER A 125 51.51 -3.94 16.94
C SER A 125 51.30 -2.89 18.04
N ALA A 126 52.05 -3.01 19.15
CA ALA A 126 51.96 -2.08 20.28
C ALA A 126 52.30 -0.63 19.88
N SER A 127 53.26 -0.43 18.98
CA SER A 127 53.66 0.88 18.47
C SER A 127 52.56 1.52 17.62
N GLU A 128 51.88 0.75 16.77
CA GLU A 128 50.75 1.23 15.96
C GLU A 128 49.55 1.61 16.84
N ARG A 129 49.28 0.84 17.90
CA ARG A 129 48.24 1.17 18.89
C ARG A 129 48.56 2.47 19.62
N ALA A 130 49.80 2.65 20.06
CA ALA A 130 50.25 3.89 20.71
C ALA A 130 50.11 5.11 19.77
N LEU A 131 50.47 4.96 18.50
CA LEU A 131 50.27 6.01 17.49
C LEU A 131 48.79 6.33 17.26
N ALA A 132 47.92 5.32 17.22
CA ALA A 132 46.48 5.55 17.09
C ALA A 132 45.91 6.34 18.28
N ILE A 133 46.36 6.03 19.50
CA ILE A 133 45.97 6.75 20.72
C ILE A 133 46.50 8.18 20.69
N SER A 134 47.77 8.40 20.34
CA SER A 134 48.40 9.73 20.36
C SER A 134 47.81 10.71 19.34
N ARG A 135 47.13 10.20 18.30
CA ARG A 135 46.45 11.03 17.28
C ARG A 135 45.08 11.53 17.74
N MET A 136 44.53 10.96 18.81
CA MET A 136 43.22 11.31 19.34
C MET A 136 43.37 12.16 20.61
N PRO A 137 42.45 13.08 20.92
CA PRO A 137 42.47 13.82 22.17
C PRO A 137 42.42 12.86 23.37
N GLU A 138 43.05 13.25 24.49
CA GLU A 138 43.06 12.43 25.70
C GLU A 138 41.63 12.08 26.11
N ALA A 139 41.33 10.79 26.09
CA ALA A 139 40.02 10.30 26.50
C ALA A 139 39.86 10.57 28.00
N SER A 140 38.76 11.24 28.38
CA SER A 140 38.49 11.57 29.77
C SER A 140 38.52 10.28 30.64
N PRO A 141 39.38 10.21 31.66
CA PRO A 141 39.56 9.00 32.44
C PRO A 141 38.45 8.87 33.49
N ALA A 142 37.27 8.40 33.08
CA ALA A 142 36.24 8.07 34.05
C ALA A 142 35.28 6.97 33.56
N ARG A 143 35.53 5.74 34.02
CA ARG A 143 34.45 4.75 34.21
C ARG A 143 33.53 5.24 35.36
N SER A 144 32.82 6.35 35.18
CA SER A 144 31.78 6.75 36.14
C SER A 144 30.52 5.89 35.91
N ARG A 145 29.70 5.69 36.94
CA ARG A 145 28.49 4.88 36.84
C ARG A 145 27.45 5.55 35.92
N LEU A 146 26.51 4.78 35.39
CA LEU A 146 25.35 5.33 34.66
C LEU A 146 24.39 5.92 35.70
N ASP A 147 24.70 7.14 36.15
CA ASP A 147 23.92 7.80 37.20
C ASP A 147 22.92 8.80 36.61
N LEU A 148 21.88 9.13 37.37
CA LEU A 148 20.87 10.11 36.96
C LEU A 148 21.49 11.49 36.63
N ALA A 149 22.61 11.84 37.25
CA ALA A 149 23.38 13.05 36.95
C ALA A 149 23.94 13.04 35.51
N PHE A 150 24.41 11.88 35.04
CA PHE A 150 24.87 11.71 33.66
C PHE A 150 23.72 11.85 32.66
N ALA A 151 22.56 11.25 32.95
CA ALA A 151 21.36 11.43 32.13
C ALA A 151 20.94 12.91 32.05
N LYS A 152 20.89 13.62 33.20
CA LYS A 152 20.60 15.06 33.24
C LYS A 152 21.61 15.87 32.44
N LYS A 153 22.90 15.52 32.46
CA LYS A 153 23.93 16.17 31.64
C LYS A 153 23.68 15.97 30.14
N ILE A 154 23.38 14.74 29.72
CA ILE A 154 23.10 14.43 28.31
C ILE A 154 21.89 15.23 27.80
N PHE A 155 20.75 15.09 28.49
CA PHE A 155 19.50 15.74 28.10
C PHE A 155 19.47 17.24 28.45
N GLY A 156 20.45 17.78 29.16
CA GLY A 156 20.62 19.21 29.38
C GLY A 156 21.46 19.90 28.32
N THR A 157 22.18 19.15 27.48
CA THR A 157 23.11 19.73 26.51
C THR A 157 22.49 19.82 25.12
N TRP A 158 22.80 20.89 24.39
CA TRP A 158 22.29 21.11 23.04
C TRP A 158 22.71 20.02 22.04
N TYR A 159 23.87 19.35 22.25
CA TYR A 159 24.38 18.33 21.33
C TYR A 159 23.35 17.22 21.06
N TRP A 160 22.63 16.77 22.10
CA TRP A 160 21.64 15.73 21.95
C TRP A 160 20.46 16.21 21.10
N TYR A 161 19.82 17.32 21.47
CA TYR A 161 18.68 17.86 20.70
C TYR A 161 19.08 18.25 19.28
N GLY A 162 20.20 18.94 19.11
CA GLY A 162 20.68 19.44 17.83
C GLY A 162 20.92 18.32 16.84
N PHE A 163 21.70 17.30 17.20
CA PHE A 163 22.03 16.20 16.30
C PHE A 163 20.87 15.20 16.11
N VAL A 164 20.09 14.92 17.15
CA VAL A 164 18.92 14.03 17.03
C VAL A 164 17.86 14.64 16.13
N ILE A 165 17.50 15.92 16.33
CA ILE A 165 16.51 16.61 15.47
C ILE A 165 17.04 16.78 14.05
N LEU A 166 18.33 17.14 13.89
CA LEU A 166 18.96 17.21 12.57
C LEU A 166 18.85 15.87 11.84
N TRP A 167 19.14 14.76 12.53
CA TRP A 167 19.08 13.43 11.94
C TRP A 167 17.64 12.98 11.64
N ILE A 168 16.66 13.34 12.48
CA ILE A 168 15.24 13.12 12.17
C ILE A 168 14.87 13.82 10.86
N ILE A 169 15.15 15.12 10.72
CA ILE A 169 14.82 15.89 9.50
C ILE A 169 15.56 15.32 8.28
N ALA A 170 16.83 14.95 8.44
CA ALA A 170 17.64 14.35 7.39
C ALA A 170 17.06 13.00 6.93
N GLY A 171 16.70 12.14 7.88
CA GLY A 171 16.10 10.83 7.62
C GLY A 171 14.75 10.95 6.92
N GLU A 172 13.93 11.95 7.26
CA GLU A 172 12.68 12.17 6.52
C GLU A 172 12.89 12.69 5.10
N THR A 173 13.97 13.42 4.85
CA THR A 173 14.34 13.82 3.48
C THR A 173 14.79 12.61 2.66
N GLU A 174 15.37 11.60 3.33
CA GLU A 174 15.81 10.33 2.74
C GLU A 174 14.64 9.39 2.39
N SER A 175 13.46 9.61 2.98
CA SER A 175 12.28 8.76 2.82
C SER A 175 11.85 8.51 1.37
N PHE A 176 12.14 9.42 0.43
CA PHE A 176 11.86 9.20 -1.00
C PHE A 176 12.67 8.04 -1.61
N SER A 177 13.85 7.79 -1.05
CA SER A 177 14.83 6.81 -1.54
C SER A 177 14.76 5.49 -0.78
N THR A 178 14.37 5.51 0.49
CA THR A 178 14.37 4.33 1.38
C THR A 178 13.06 3.55 1.38
N ASN A 179 11.91 4.20 1.12
CA ASN A 179 10.59 3.56 1.20
C ASN A 179 10.20 2.73 -0.05
N THR A 180 11.16 2.32 -0.88
CA THR A 180 10.92 1.51 -2.10
C THR A 180 9.86 2.11 -3.05
N LEU A 181 9.77 3.44 -3.10
CA LEU A 181 8.70 4.16 -3.82
C LEU A 181 8.75 3.94 -5.34
N LEU A 182 9.94 3.81 -5.92
CA LEU A 182 10.09 3.52 -7.35
C LEU A 182 9.52 2.14 -7.72
N ALA A 183 9.71 1.12 -6.88
CA ALA A 183 9.11 -0.19 -7.15
C ALA A 183 7.59 -0.17 -7.01
N LEU A 184 7.06 0.62 -6.06
CA LEU A 184 5.61 0.84 -5.91
C LEU A 184 5.05 1.58 -7.13
N TYR A 185 5.71 2.65 -7.58
CA TYR A 185 5.37 3.38 -8.81
C TYR A 185 5.33 2.45 -10.02
N MET A 186 6.34 1.60 -10.20
CA MET A 186 6.41 0.63 -11.29
C MET A 186 5.27 -0.40 -11.22
N LYS A 187 4.91 -0.88 -10.02
CA LYS A 187 3.77 -1.81 -9.85
C LYS A 187 2.43 -1.15 -10.21
N SER A 188 2.27 0.15 -9.95
CA SER A 188 1.06 0.92 -10.25
C SER A 188 1.15 1.71 -11.56
N HIS A 189 2.10 1.37 -12.46
CA HIS A 189 2.33 2.15 -13.66
C HIS A 189 1.15 2.00 -14.64
N PRO A 190 0.62 3.11 -15.21
CA PRO A 190 -0.61 3.07 -16.02
C PRO A 190 -0.48 2.29 -17.33
N THR A 191 0.67 2.38 -18.02
CA THR A 191 0.87 1.79 -19.35
C THR A 191 1.81 0.58 -19.38
N ASN A 192 2.97 0.66 -18.69
CA ASN A 192 3.99 -0.40 -18.69
C ASN A 192 3.78 -1.41 -17.56
N LYS A 193 3.71 -2.71 -17.89
CA LYS A 193 3.78 -3.80 -16.90
C LYS A 193 5.22 -4.28 -16.75
N TYR A 194 5.73 -4.26 -15.52
CA TYR A 194 7.11 -4.67 -15.22
C TYR A 194 7.15 -6.10 -14.66
N ALA A 195 8.11 -6.89 -15.13
CA ALA A 195 8.39 -8.21 -14.58
C ALA A 195 9.00 -8.11 -13.16
N VAL A 196 8.92 -9.20 -12.38
CA VAL A 196 9.50 -9.26 -11.02
C VAL A 196 11.00 -8.95 -11.02
N THR A 197 11.72 -9.41 -12.04
CA THR A 197 13.16 -9.13 -12.21
C THR A 197 13.43 -7.63 -12.46
N GLN A 198 12.58 -6.97 -13.26
CA GLN A 198 12.68 -5.53 -13.51
C GLN A 198 12.35 -4.71 -12.26
N LEU A 199 11.34 -5.13 -11.50
CA LEU A 199 10.96 -4.52 -10.22
C LEU A 199 12.07 -4.59 -9.16
N ASN A 200 12.96 -5.58 -9.24
CA ASN A 200 14.12 -5.68 -8.34
C ASN A 200 15.33 -4.91 -8.90
N ASN A 201 15.57 -4.97 -10.21
CA ASN A 201 16.79 -4.42 -10.82
C ASN A 201 16.73 -2.90 -11.04
N TYR A 202 15.62 -2.35 -11.54
CA TYR A 202 15.57 -0.90 -11.85
C TYR A 202 15.67 -0.01 -10.60
N PRO A 203 15.01 -0.32 -9.46
CA PRO A 203 15.21 0.46 -8.24
C PRO A 203 16.65 0.48 -7.71
N SER A 204 17.51 -0.45 -8.14
CA SER A 204 18.93 -0.50 -7.77
C SER A 204 19.72 0.73 -8.28
N GLY A 205 19.18 1.52 -9.21
CA GLY A 205 19.77 2.80 -9.62
C GLY A 205 19.76 3.86 -8.50
N VAL A 206 18.79 3.81 -7.58
CA VAL A 206 18.68 4.75 -6.45
C VAL A 206 19.89 4.63 -5.50
N PRO A 207 20.22 3.45 -4.94
CA PRO A 207 21.43 3.30 -4.12
C PRO A 207 22.71 3.54 -4.92
N ALA A 208 22.74 3.27 -6.23
CA ALA A 208 23.93 3.56 -7.05
C ALA A 208 24.27 5.06 -7.08
N VAL A 209 23.28 5.93 -7.30
CA VAL A 209 23.46 7.39 -7.19
C VAL A 209 23.83 7.78 -5.75
N GLY A 210 23.23 7.12 -4.76
CA GLY A 210 23.56 7.30 -3.35
C GLY A 210 25.03 7.02 -3.01
N ILE A 211 25.62 5.96 -3.55
CA ILE A 211 27.04 5.62 -3.37
C ILE A 211 27.92 6.74 -3.90
N VAL A 212 27.68 7.19 -5.14
CA VAL A 212 28.47 8.25 -5.78
C VAL A 212 28.35 9.55 -4.99
N SER A 213 27.13 9.96 -4.64
CA SER A 213 26.87 11.17 -3.85
C SER A 213 27.53 11.11 -2.47
N THR A 214 27.43 9.97 -1.78
CA THR A 214 27.99 9.77 -0.44
C THR A 214 29.51 9.86 -0.47
N LEU A 215 30.17 9.15 -1.38
CA LEU A 215 31.64 9.18 -1.49
C LEU A 215 32.14 10.58 -1.90
N PHE A 216 31.44 11.25 -2.82
CA PHE A 216 31.76 12.60 -3.26
C PHE A 216 31.68 13.60 -2.10
N TRP A 217 30.53 13.71 -1.44
CA TRP A 217 30.32 14.68 -0.36
C TRP A 217 31.12 14.36 0.90
N ALA A 218 31.28 13.09 1.25
CA ALA A 218 32.10 12.68 2.39
C ALA A 218 33.58 13.03 2.18
N THR A 219 34.10 12.86 0.96
CA THR A 219 35.50 13.21 0.64
C THR A 219 35.68 14.73 0.51
N LEU A 220 34.72 15.40 -0.14
CA LEU A 220 34.78 16.85 -0.36
C LEU A 220 34.72 17.62 0.97
N THR A 221 33.84 17.22 1.89
CA THR A 221 33.71 17.91 3.17
C THR A 221 34.93 17.76 4.08
N ASP A 222 35.63 16.63 4.00
CA ASP A 222 36.93 16.45 4.68
C ASP A 222 38.01 17.36 4.05
N PHE A 223 38.04 17.48 2.72
CA PHE A 223 38.97 18.39 2.03
C PHE A 223 38.69 19.88 2.33
N MET A 224 37.41 20.24 2.49
CA MET A 224 36.97 21.59 2.83
C MET A 224 37.14 21.96 4.31
N GLY A 225 37.86 21.15 5.08
CA GLY A 225 38.15 21.41 6.50
C GLY A 225 36.94 21.19 7.41
N GLY A 226 36.18 20.11 7.19
CA GLY A 226 35.11 19.70 8.11
C GLY A 226 33.79 20.49 7.96
N LYS A 227 33.60 21.24 6.87
CA LYS A 227 32.36 22.01 6.57
C LYS A 227 31.18 21.12 6.17
N ARG A 228 30.83 20.16 7.03
CA ARG A 228 29.82 19.12 6.77
C ARG A 228 28.39 19.64 6.68
N TYR A 229 28.12 20.82 7.25
CA TYR A 229 26.82 21.49 7.14
C TYR A 229 26.40 21.80 5.69
N LEU A 230 27.35 21.91 4.75
CA LEU A 230 27.07 22.14 3.34
C LEU A 230 26.22 21.03 2.72
N VAL A 231 26.39 19.80 3.22
CA VAL A 231 25.59 18.64 2.79
C VAL A 231 24.14 18.81 3.19
N GLY A 232 23.86 19.48 4.32
CA GLY A 232 22.50 19.83 4.74
C GLY A 232 21.77 20.73 3.74
N PHE A 233 22.46 21.73 3.19
CA PHE A 233 21.88 22.57 2.13
C PHE A 233 21.66 21.78 0.85
N PHE A 234 22.62 20.93 0.46
CA PHE A 234 22.50 20.08 -0.71
C PHE A 234 21.30 19.14 -0.61
N ILE A 235 21.15 18.39 0.49
CA ILE A 235 20.01 17.46 0.65
C ILE A 235 18.68 18.21 0.72
N GLY A 236 18.64 19.40 1.31
CA GLY A 236 17.43 20.22 1.36
C GLY A 236 16.98 20.64 -0.04
N ILE A 237 17.92 21.12 -0.87
CA ILE A 237 17.65 21.48 -2.27
C ILE A 237 17.23 20.24 -3.07
N THR A 238 17.98 19.13 -2.96
CA THR A 238 17.68 17.86 -3.63
C THR A 238 16.29 17.34 -3.23
N GLY A 239 15.92 17.42 -1.95
CA GLY A 239 14.60 17.01 -1.45
C GLY A 239 13.46 17.87 -2.01
N ILE A 240 13.65 19.19 -2.07
CA ILE A 240 12.66 20.11 -2.68
C ILE A 240 12.50 19.82 -4.18
N ILE A 241 13.61 19.67 -4.91
CA ILE A 241 13.58 19.37 -6.36
C ILE A 241 12.92 18.01 -6.60
N THR A 242 13.28 16.98 -5.83
CA THR A 242 12.68 15.64 -5.93
C THR A 242 11.17 15.71 -5.70
N SER A 243 10.75 16.42 -4.65
CA SER A 243 9.33 16.59 -4.34
C SER A 243 8.58 17.32 -5.46
N ALA A 244 9.18 18.38 -6.01
CA ALA A 244 8.61 19.10 -7.14
C ALA A 244 8.48 18.19 -8.37
N LEU A 245 9.53 17.45 -8.71
CA LEU A 245 9.55 16.54 -9.87
C LEU A 245 8.55 15.39 -9.75
N ILE A 246 8.39 14.80 -8.56
CA ILE A 246 7.41 13.71 -8.35
C ILE A 246 5.98 14.24 -8.40
N LEU A 247 5.73 15.48 -7.96
CA LEU A 247 4.40 16.09 -7.97
C LEU A 247 3.98 16.64 -9.33
N THR A 248 4.94 17.09 -10.14
CA THR A 248 4.64 17.53 -11.50
C THR A 248 4.19 16.34 -12.33
N GLN A 249 3.01 16.45 -12.95
CA GLN A 249 2.44 15.43 -13.82
C GLN A 249 3.28 15.30 -15.09
N PHE A 250 4.35 14.50 -15.03
CA PHE A 250 5.12 14.15 -16.22
C PHE A 250 4.46 12.97 -16.95
N ASP A 251 4.21 13.14 -18.25
CA ASP A 251 3.78 12.05 -19.13
C ASP A 251 4.92 11.04 -19.42
N SER A 252 6.16 11.42 -19.13
CA SER A 252 7.35 10.61 -19.40
C SER A 252 7.80 9.79 -18.20
N THR A 253 7.75 8.46 -18.33
CA THR A 253 8.28 7.49 -17.36
C THR A 253 9.77 7.73 -17.05
N ALA A 254 10.55 8.19 -18.03
CA ALA A 254 11.98 8.44 -17.85
C ALA A 254 12.25 9.57 -16.84
N THR A 255 11.42 10.61 -16.83
CA THR A 255 11.55 11.73 -15.89
C THR A 255 11.26 11.29 -14.46
N VAL A 256 10.26 10.42 -14.26
CA VAL A 256 9.94 9.86 -12.95
C VAL A 256 11.07 8.98 -12.42
N PHE A 257 11.65 8.13 -13.28
CA PHE A 257 12.83 7.33 -12.93
C PHE A 257 14.03 8.23 -12.58
N GLY A 258 14.27 9.27 -13.39
CA GLY A 258 15.31 10.27 -13.13
C GLY A 258 15.13 10.98 -11.78
N ALA A 259 13.89 11.32 -11.41
CA ALA A 259 13.57 11.95 -10.13
C ALA A 259 13.87 11.02 -8.94
N TYR A 260 13.51 9.74 -9.03
CA TYR A 260 13.83 8.78 -7.97
C TYR A 260 15.34 8.46 -7.88
N TYR A 261 16.04 8.39 -9.01
CA TYR A 261 17.50 8.24 -8.99
C TYR A 261 18.18 9.47 -8.40
N TRP A 262 17.72 10.67 -8.75
CA TRP A 262 18.17 11.92 -8.13
C TRP A 262 17.91 11.96 -6.62
N ALA A 263 16.76 11.47 -6.17
CA ALA A 263 16.45 11.33 -4.74
C ALA A 263 17.51 10.51 -3.99
N GLY A 264 18.11 9.51 -4.66
CA GLY A 264 19.21 8.71 -4.12
C GLY A 264 20.41 9.55 -3.66
N ALA A 265 20.63 10.74 -4.23
CA ALA A 265 21.73 11.60 -3.82
C ALA A 265 21.63 12.07 -2.35
N VAL A 266 20.44 12.03 -1.74
CA VAL A 266 20.20 12.39 -0.33
C VAL A 266 20.95 11.49 0.65
N TYR A 267 21.27 10.25 0.28
CA TYR A 267 22.02 9.30 1.14
C TYR A 267 23.37 9.85 1.65
N ALA A 268 23.93 10.88 1.01
CA ALA A 268 25.14 11.56 1.47
C ALA A 268 25.05 12.11 2.91
N CYS A 269 23.85 12.37 3.44
CA CYS A 269 23.68 12.84 4.81
C CYS A 269 24.10 11.80 5.87
N GLN A 270 23.94 10.50 5.60
CA GLN A 270 24.23 9.42 6.56
C GLN A 270 25.69 9.49 7.03
N ALA A 271 26.64 9.40 6.11
CA ALA A 271 28.06 9.43 6.46
C ALA A 271 28.49 10.77 7.06
N THR A 272 27.99 11.88 6.50
CA THR A 272 28.50 13.22 6.81
C THR A 272 27.96 13.75 8.13
N PHE A 273 26.71 13.49 8.48
CA PHE A 273 26.12 13.96 9.74
C PHE A 273 26.62 13.13 10.94
N PHE A 274 26.82 11.82 10.77
CA PHE A 274 27.44 11.00 11.82
C PHE A 274 28.92 11.34 12.00
N ALA A 275 29.66 11.64 10.92
CA ALA A 275 31.01 12.18 11.03
C ALA A 275 31.01 13.56 11.73
N TRP A 276 30.04 14.42 11.42
CA TRP A 276 29.90 15.74 12.06
C TRP A 276 29.63 15.63 13.56
N CYS A 277 28.69 14.77 13.96
CA CYS A 277 28.42 14.51 15.37
C CYS A 277 29.69 14.00 16.09
N ASN A 278 30.42 13.06 15.48
CA ASN A 278 31.64 12.53 16.05
C ASN A 278 32.73 13.60 16.23
N ASP A 279 32.87 14.53 15.29
CA ASP A 279 33.88 15.60 15.37
C ASP A 279 33.52 16.68 16.39
N VAL A 280 32.25 17.11 16.45
CA VAL A 280 31.80 18.07 17.46
C VAL A 280 31.92 17.47 18.87
N MET A 281 31.68 16.18 19.01
CA MET A 281 31.76 15.47 20.29
C MET A 281 33.13 14.85 20.58
N ARG A 282 34.15 15.14 19.75
CA ARG A 282 35.49 14.54 19.86
C ARG A 282 36.18 14.84 21.19
N TYR A 283 35.98 16.04 21.71
CA TYR A 283 36.54 16.49 23.00
C TYR A 283 35.62 16.21 24.19
N GLN A 284 34.45 15.63 23.95
CA GLN A 284 33.50 15.29 25.00
C GLN A 284 33.74 13.85 25.48
N ASP A 285 33.08 13.47 26.58
CA ASP A 285 33.11 12.10 27.08
C ASP A 285 32.64 11.11 26.00
N GLY A 286 33.45 10.08 25.73
CA GLY A 286 33.12 9.03 24.76
C GLY A 286 31.77 8.36 25.04
N ARG A 287 31.35 8.25 26.31
CA ARG A 287 30.03 7.71 26.68
C ARG A 287 28.90 8.63 26.23
N MET A 288 29.08 9.93 26.41
CA MET A 288 28.10 10.92 25.95
C MET A 288 27.99 10.85 24.43
N ARG A 289 29.12 10.75 23.72
CA ARG A 289 29.17 10.58 22.28
C ARG A 289 28.44 9.32 21.81
N SER A 290 28.66 8.16 22.45
CA SER A 290 27.96 6.93 22.09
C SER A 290 26.44 7.04 22.27
N VAL A 291 25.97 7.72 23.34
CA VAL A 291 24.53 7.90 23.57
C VAL A 291 23.93 8.83 22.53
N VAL A 292 24.59 9.93 22.17
CA VAL A 292 24.07 10.86 21.14
C VAL A 292 24.02 10.17 19.78
N ILE A 293 25.07 9.47 19.35
CA ILE A 293 25.10 8.73 18.08
C ILE A 293 24.01 7.66 18.03
N ALA A 294 23.82 6.90 19.10
CA ALA A 294 22.74 5.92 19.18
C ALA A 294 21.36 6.59 19.18
N SER A 295 21.20 7.71 19.88
CA SER A 295 19.95 8.48 19.94
C SER A 295 19.58 9.09 18.60
N MET A 296 20.56 9.50 17.79
CA MET A 296 20.30 9.95 16.41
C MET A 296 19.57 8.84 15.65
N ASN A 297 20.18 7.66 15.54
CA ASN A 297 19.61 6.54 14.80
C ASN A 297 18.23 6.11 15.37
N LEU A 298 18.10 6.06 16.70
CA LEU A 298 16.82 5.76 17.37
C LEU A 298 15.73 6.78 17.01
N GLY A 299 16.03 8.08 17.12
CA GLY A 299 15.06 9.15 16.88
C GLY A 299 14.52 9.14 15.46
N SER A 300 15.40 9.00 14.46
CA SER A 300 14.96 8.93 13.06
C SER A 300 14.15 7.67 12.78
N ASN A 301 14.56 6.49 13.25
CA ASN A 301 13.78 5.26 13.05
C ASN A 301 12.41 5.31 13.73
N ALA A 302 12.32 5.93 14.91
CA ALA A 302 11.05 6.10 15.61
C ALA A 302 10.05 6.98 14.84
N VAL A 303 10.52 8.08 14.23
CA VAL A 303 9.67 8.94 13.39
C VAL A 303 9.35 8.25 12.07
N ASN A 304 10.32 7.61 11.44
CA ASN A 304 10.14 6.93 10.16
C ASN A 304 9.08 5.82 10.22
N ALA A 305 9.00 5.09 11.34
CA ALA A 305 8.07 3.99 11.56
C ALA A 305 6.60 4.38 11.32
N TRP A 306 6.16 5.58 11.74
CA TRP A 306 4.82 6.09 11.40
C TRP A 306 4.81 6.93 10.13
N TRP A 307 5.95 7.55 9.76
CA TRP A 307 6.02 8.48 8.63
C TRP A 307 5.72 7.75 7.32
N SER A 308 6.33 6.57 7.12
CA SER A 308 6.08 5.72 5.96
C SER A 308 4.60 5.36 5.81
N ILE A 309 3.93 5.02 6.92
CA ILE A 309 2.52 4.64 6.94
C ILE A 309 1.62 5.83 6.58
N LEU A 310 1.89 7.01 7.13
CA LEU A 310 1.06 8.21 6.94
C LEU A 310 1.21 8.82 5.55
N PHE A 311 2.44 8.85 5.04
CA PHE A 311 2.80 9.64 3.86
C PHE A 311 3.03 8.81 2.61
N TYR A 312 3.46 7.56 2.75
CA TYR A 312 3.85 6.68 1.66
C TYR A 312 3.06 5.37 1.61
N SER A 313 1.83 5.35 2.15
CA SER A 313 0.95 4.17 2.04
C SER A 313 0.74 3.77 0.57
N ALA A 314 0.74 2.46 0.32
CA ALA A 314 0.56 1.87 -1.02
C ALA A 314 -0.75 2.31 -1.70
N THR A 315 -1.77 2.70 -0.92
CA THR A 315 -3.04 3.25 -1.44
C THR A 315 -2.84 4.56 -2.21
N PHE A 316 -1.75 5.29 -1.97
CA PHE A 316 -1.44 6.56 -2.61
C PHE A 316 -0.41 6.43 -3.76
N ALA A 317 0.03 5.21 -4.08
CA ALA A 317 0.79 4.99 -5.32
C ALA A 317 -0.10 5.33 -6.53
N PRO A 318 0.42 5.94 -7.62
CA PRO A 318 1.82 6.26 -7.87
C PRO A 318 2.30 7.65 -7.37
N ARG A 319 1.41 8.51 -6.86
CA ARG A 319 1.68 9.96 -6.73
C ARG A 319 2.01 10.46 -5.31
N PHE A 320 1.85 9.63 -4.28
CA PHE A 320 2.26 9.87 -2.88
C PHE A 320 2.05 11.32 -2.36
N THR A 321 0.90 11.93 -2.69
CA THR A 321 0.66 13.39 -2.56
C THR A 321 0.65 13.92 -1.12
N ARG A 322 0.51 13.04 -0.12
CA ARG A 322 0.61 13.43 1.30
C ARG A 322 2.05 13.70 1.72
N ALA A 323 3.04 12.96 1.19
CA ALA A 323 4.44 13.03 1.61
C ALA A 323 5.10 14.40 1.39
N SER A 324 4.64 15.13 0.40
CA SER A 324 5.13 16.47 0.07
C SER A 324 4.39 17.61 0.79
N GLN A 325 3.33 17.31 1.54
CA GLN A 325 2.53 18.31 2.27
C GLN A 325 2.69 18.13 3.78
N GLY A 326 3.82 18.58 4.32
CA GLY A 326 4.04 18.74 5.77
C GLY A 326 3.22 19.90 6.38
N ARG A 327 1.91 19.97 6.14
CA ARG A 327 1.07 21.09 6.60
C ARG A 327 -0.34 20.70 7.05
N THR A 328 -0.49 19.67 7.89
CA THR A 328 -1.81 19.39 8.50
C THR A 328 -1.72 18.74 9.89
N LEU A 329 -0.89 19.25 10.80
CA LEU A 329 -0.90 18.79 12.22
C LEU A 329 -1.05 19.91 13.27
N LEU A 330 -1.29 21.17 12.89
CA LEU A 330 -1.33 22.29 13.85
C LEU A 330 -2.61 23.14 13.86
N ASN A 331 -3.72 22.68 13.27
CA ASN A 331 -5.01 23.39 13.40
C ASN A 331 -6.14 22.46 13.81
N HIS A 332 -6.17 22.09 15.10
CA HIS A 332 -7.41 21.74 15.77
C HIS A 332 -8.28 22.99 15.94
N ARG A 333 -9.15 23.24 14.97
CA ARG A 333 -10.47 23.86 15.19
C ARG A 333 -11.50 23.16 14.30
N PRO A 334 -12.69 22.83 14.82
CA PRO A 334 -13.74 22.25 13.99
C PRO A 334 -14.26 23.34 13.06
N ARG A 335 -13.78 23.33 11.82
CA ARG A 335 -14.40 24.07 10.73
C ARG A 335 -15.39 23.14 10.04
N THR A 336 -16.61 23.63 9.92
CA THR A 336 -17.70 23.12 9.08
C THR A 336 -17.18 22.57 7.74
N PRO A 337 -17.72 21.44 7.26
CA PRO A 337 -17.19 20.78 6.06
C PRO A 337 -17.35 21.72 4.85
N PRO A 338 -16.27 22.04 4.12
CA PRO A 338 -16.39 22.65 2.80
C PRO A 338 -16.86 21.58 1.80
N PRO A 339 -17.53 22.00 0.70
CA PRO A 339 -18.09 21.09 -0.27
C PRO A 339 -16.98 20.21 -0.87
N SER A 340 -17.24 18.91 -0.91
CA SER A 340 -16.36 17.88 -1.46
C SER A 340 -16.05 18.17 -2.93
N LYS A 341 -14.86 18.71 -3.20
CA LYS A 341 -14.20 18.57 -4.51
C LYS A 341 -13.10 17.53 -4.37
N ILE A 342 -13.52 16.28 -4.45
CA ILE A 342 -12.67 15.17 -4.85
C ILE A 342 -12.44 15.40 -6.34
N THR A 343 -11.32 16.01 -6.73
CA THR A 343 -10.86 15.91 -8.11
C THR A 343 -10.04 14.63 -8.21
N THR A 344 -10.74 13.50 -8.17
CA THR A 344 -10.34 12.38 -8.99
C THR A 344 -10.33 12.93 -10.42
N THR A 345 -9.24 12.74 -11.16
CA THR A 345 -9.40 12.57 -12.62
C THR A 345 -10.12 11.24 -12.82
N THR A 346 -11.37 11.18 -12.38
CA THR A 346 -12.39 10.40 -13.06
C THR A 346 -12.53 11.15 -14.36
N THR A 347 -12.37 10.49 -15.49
CA THR A 347 -13.16 10.86 -16.66
C THR A 347 -14.59 11.02 -16.16
N MET A 348 -15.05 12.25 -15.90
CA MET A 348 -16.40 12.46 -15.36
C MET A 348 -17.34 11.78 -16.34
N ALA A 349 -18.14 10.83 -15.85
CA ALA A 349 -19.00 10.08 -16.72
C ALA A 349 -19.97 11.06 -17.39
N PRO A 350 -20.32 10.82 -18.67
CA PRO A 350 -21.16 11.73 -19.43
C PRO A 350 -22.48 12.01 -18.71
N ILE A 351 -22.77 13.29 -18.46
CA ILE A 351 -24.00 13.72 -17.76
C ILE A 351 -25.12 13.87 -18.79
N LEU A 352 -26.16 13.04 -18.71
CA LEU A 352 -27.28 13.11 -19.65
C LEU A 352 -27.98 14.48 -19.57
N THR A 353 -28.13 15.16 -20.71
CA THR A 353 -28.75 16.49 -20.77
C THR A 353 -30.25 16.41 -20.53
N THR A 354 -30.68 16.79 -19.33
CA THR A 354 -32.07 16.96 -18.85
C THR A 354 -32.97 15.73 -18.97
N THR A 355 -33.29 15.13 -17.83
CA THR A 355 -34.43 14.22 -17.66
C THR A 355 -35.08 14.56 -16.31
N PRO A 356 -36.42 14.61 -16.19
CA PRO A 356 -37.09 14.95 -14.93
C PRO A 356 -36.59 14.06 -13.78
N THR A 357 -36.57 14.61 -12.56
CA THR A 357 -36.29 13.83 -11.35
C THR A 357 -37.29 12.68 -11.26
N VAL A 358 -36.81 11.44 -11.38
CA VAL A 358 -37.62 10.22 -11.30
C VAL A 358 -37.68 9.79 -9.84
N HIS A 359 -38.89 9.71 -9.30
CA HIS A 359 -39.13 9.17 -7.96
C HIS A 359 -39.53 7.70 -8.07
N VAL A 360 -38.79 6.81 -7.39
CA VAL A 360 -39.04 5.37 -7.41
C VAL A 360 -39.21 4.85 -6.00
N ALA A 361 -40.32 4.17 -5.74
CA ALA A 361 -40.51 3.39 -4.52
C ALA A 361 -39.94 1.97 -4.75
N PRO A 362 -39.05 1.47 -3.87
CA PRO A 362 -38.49 0.16 -3.98
C PRO A 362 -39.54 -0.91 -3.65
N SER A 363 -39.41 -2.08 -4.27
CA SER A 363 -40.27 -3.26 -4.05
C SER A 363 -39.44 -4.46 -3.60
N PRO A 364 -40.02 -5.54 -3.05
CA PRO A 364 -39.23 -6.73 -2.71
C PRO A 364 -38.59 -7.35 -3.95
N LEU A 365 -37.35 -7.82 -3.83
CA LEU A 365 -36.70 -8.56 -4.91
C LEU A 365 -37.34 -9.95 -5.08
N THR A 366 -38.02 -10.18 -6.21
CA THR A 366 -38.55 -11.50 -6.61
C THR A 366 -38.02 -11.90 -7.99
N LYS A 367 -38.02 -13.21 -8.28
CA LYS A 367 -37.63 -13.76 -9.59
C LYS A 367 -38.45 -13.16 -10.73
N GLU A 368 -39.75 -13.01 -10.54
CA GLU A 368 -40.68 -12.55 -11.56
C GLU A 368 -40.52 -11.05 -11.82
N ALA A 369 -40.37 -10.25 -10.76
CA ALA A 369 -40.24 -8.80 -10.89
C ALA A 369 -38.87 -8.39 -11.46
N PHE A 370 -37.83 -9.19 -11.21
CA PHE A 370 -36.47 -8.91 -11.68
C PHE A 370 -36.13 -9.52 -13.06
N ALA A 371 -36.92 -10.47 -13.56
CA ALA A 371 -36.69 -11.17 -14.82
C ALA A 371 -36.37 -10.27 -16.04
N PRO A 372 -36.97 -9.06 -16.20
CA PRO A 372 -36.62 -8.17 -17.32
C PRO A 372 -35.18 -7.63 -17.28
N PHE A 373 -34.53 -7.65 -16.12
CA PHE A 373 -33.23 -7.03 -15.86
C PHE A 373 -32.12 -8.06 -15.67
N GLY A 374 -32.48 -9.33 -15.48
CA GLY A 374 -31.55 -10.39 -15.14
C GLY A 374 -32.21 -11.48 -14.31
N THR A 375 -31.44 -12.10 -13.43
CA THR A 375 -31.89 -13.23 -12.61
C THR A 375 -31.74 -12.91 -11.12
N ALA A 376 -32.83 -13.01 -10.36
CA ALA A 376 -32.76 -12.99 -8.90
C ALA A 376 -32.51 -14.41 -8.39
N ILE A 377 -31.48 -14.57 -7.58
CA ILE A 377 -31.00 -15.86 -7.09
C ILE A 377 -31.31 -15.97 -5.61
N TYR A 378 -32.12 -16.95 -5.24
CA TYR A 378 -32.36 -17.34 -3.85
C TYR A 378 -32.90 -18.77 -3.80
N SER A 379 -32.70 -19.43 -2.65
CA SER A 379 -33.13 -20.81 -2.44
C SER A 379 -34.65 -20.92 -2.59
N PRO A 380 -35.16 -21.89 -3.39
CA PRO A 380 -36.59 -22.20 -3.43
C PRO A 380 -37.04 -23.09 -2.26
N LEU A 381 -36.11 -23.53 -1.40
CA LEU A 381 -36.38 -24.45 -0.30
C LEU A 381 -36.70 -23.68 0.99
N PRO A 382 -37.58 -24.23 1.85
CA PRO A 382 -37.78 -23.73 3.20
C PRO A 382 -36.46 -23.72 3.99
N ARG A 383 -36.28 -22.71 4.84
CA ARG A 383 -35.04 -22.52 5.62
C ARG A 383 -34.80 -23.62 6.65
N ASP A 384 -35.87 -24.20 7.16
CA ASP A 384 -35.92 -25.22 8.21
C ASP A 384 -35.80 -26.66 7.67
N LEU A 385 -35.68 -26.83 6.34
CA LEU A 385 -35.49 -28.14 5.73
C LEU A 385 -34.11 -28.71 6.09
N ASN A 386 -34.11 -29.75 6.93
CA ASN A 386 -32.89 -30.36 7.49
C ASN A 386 -32.52 -31.72 6.88
N GLN A 387 -33.35 -32.26 5.98
CA GLN A 387 -33.11 -33.51 5.26
C GLN A 387 -33.48 -33.37 3.77
N PRO A 388 -32.69 -33.96 2.85
CA PRO A 388 -33.08 -34.04 1.45
C PRO A 388 -34.37 -34.86 1.31
N PRO A 389 -35.31 -34.46 0.42
CA PRO A 389 -36.52 -35.23 0.18
C PRO A 389 -36.18 -36.59 -0.42
N ALA A 390 -36.94 -37.63 -0.04
CA ALA A 390 -36.76 -38.99 -0.53
C ALA A 390 -36.93 -39.11 -2.06
N SER A 391 -37.69 -38.19 -2.66
CA SER A 391 -37.83 -38.05 -4.11
C SER A 391 -37.93 -36.58 -4.49
N VAL A 392 -37.34 -36.21 -5.63
CA VAL A 392 -37.44 -34.86 -6.21
C VAL A 392 -38.90 -34.49 -6.52
N SER A 393 -39.75 -35.48 -6.81
CA SER A 393 -41.18 -35.28 -7.11
C SER A 393 -42.02 -34.74 -5.95
N SER A 394 -41.51 -34.77 -4.71
CA SER A 394 -42.20 -34.20 -3.56
C SER A 394 -41.93 -32.71 -3.36
N LEU A 395 -41.01 -32.13 -4.13
CA LEU A 395 -40.72 -30.69 -4.10
C LEU A 395 -41.67 -29.91 -5.01
N ALA A 396 -41.89 -28.64 -4.67
CA ALA A 396 -42.60 -27.72 -5.56
C ALA A 396 -41.87 -27.65 -6.93
N PRO A 397 -42.61 -27.62 -8.05
CA PRO A 397 -42.02 -27.47 -9.37
C PRO A 397 -41.10 -26.24 -9.44
N HIS A 398 -39.88 -26.43 -9.94
CA HIS A 398 -38.89 -25.38 -10.11
C HIS A 398 -38.16 -25.59 -11.44
N THR A 399 -37.76 -24.49 -12.09
CA THR A 399 -37.00 -24.51 -13.35
C THR A 399 -35.64 -23.84 -13.12
N PRO A 400 -34.50 -24.54 -13.30
CA PRO A 400 -34.38 -25.96 -13.66
C PRO A 400 -34.88 -26.90 -12.54
N ALA A 401 -35.31 -28.10 -12.94
CA ALA A 401 -35.71 -29.13 -12.00
C ALA A 401 -34.51 -29.56 -11.13
N PRO A 402 -34.68 -29.74 -9.81
CA PRO A 402 -33.60 -30.20 -8.95
C PRO A 402 -33.19 -31.64 -9.29
N VAL A 403 -31.91 -31.96 -9.08
CA VAL A 403 -31.39 -33.33 -9.16
C VAL A 403 -30.72 -33.70 -7.85
N LEU A 404 -30.96 -34.92 -7.35
CA LEU A 404 -30.22 -35.44 -6.19
C LEU A 404 -28.75 -35.62 -6.55
N ALA A 405 -27.87 -35.08 -5.71
CA ALA A 405 -26.43 -35.08 -5.89
C ALA A 405 -25.73 -35.52 -4.59
N ASN A 406 -24.42 -35.76 -4.66
CA ASN A 406 -23.58 -36.15 -3.53
C ASN A 406 -24.13 -37.36 -2.75
N GLN A 407 -24.43 -38.47 -3.43
CA GLN A 407 -24.98 -39.68 -2.80
C GLN A 407 -26.31 -39.38 -2.05
N ASN A 408 -27.19 -38.60 -2.69
CA ASN A 408 -28.50 -38.17 -2.17
C ASN A 408 -28.45 -37.26 -0.93
N SER A 409 -27.29 -36.69 -0.59
CA SER A 409 -27.16 -35.72 0.50
C SER A 409 -27.40 -34.26 0.09
N ALA A 410 -27.48 -33.98 -1.22
CA ALA A 410 -27.64 -32.62 -1.73
C ALA A 410 -28.66 -32.53 -2.87
N LEU A 411 -29.27 -31.35 -3.04
CA LEU A 411 -30.08 -30.99 -4.21
C LEU A 411 -29.30 -30.01 -5.07
N LYS A 412 -29.11 -30.36 -6.35
CA LYS A 412 -28.46 -29.52 -7.35
C LYS A 412 -29.51 -28.87 -8.25
N TYR A 413 -29.50 -27.54 -8.30
CA TYR A 413 -30.20 -26.74 -9.30
C TYR A 413 -29.16 -26.20 -10.27
N SER A 414 -29.27 -26.51 -11.56
CA SER A 414 -28.24 -26.11 -12.53
C SER A 414 -28.80 -26.00 -13.95
N PRO A 415 -28.54 -24.89 -14.66
CA PRO A 415 -28.01 -23.62 -14.16
C PRO A 415 -29.10 -22.79 -13.44
N ILE A 416 -28.77 -22.14 -12.32
CA ILE A 416 -29.68 -21.20 -11.64
C ILE A 416 -29.64 -19.79 -12.23
N SER A 417 -28.52 -19.43 -12.87
CA SER A 417 -28.30 -18.18 -13.59
C SER A 417 -27.12 -18.43 -14.55
N PRO A 418 -27.30 -18.34 -15.88
CA PRO A 418 -26.22 -18.57 -16.83
C PRO A 418 -25.27 -17.38 -16.87
N LEU A 419 -23.96 -17.65 -16.79
CA LEU A 419 -22.93 -16.63 -17.02
C LEU A 419 -22.74 -16.46 -18.54
N GLN A 420 -22.88 -15.23 -19.03
CA GLN A 420 -22.75 -14.91 -20.45
C GLN A 420 -21.45 -14.16 -20.73
N ASP A 421 -20.75 -14.60 -21.77
CA ASP A 421 -19.56 -14.01 -22.34
C ASP A 421 -19.86 -13.64 -23.80
N ASN A 422 -20.29 -12.40 -24.01
CA ASN A 422 -20.66 -11.88 -25.32
C ASN A 422 -19.53 -11.01 -25.92
N TYR A 423 -18.30 -11.06 -25.39
CA TYR A 423 -17.18 -10.32 -25.99
C TYR A 423 -16.78 -10.88 -27.37
N PRO A 424 -16.64 -12.21 -27.56
CA PRO A 424 -16.20 -12.75 -28.85
C PRO A 424 -17.14 -12.38 -29.99
N GLY A 425 -16.60 -11.70 -31.01
CA GLY A 425 -17.34 -11.32 -32.23
C GLY A 425 -18.35 -10.19 -32.09
N HIS A 426 -18.50 -9.59 -30.90
CA HIS A 426 -19.45 -8.49 -30.67
C HIS A 426 -18.81 -7.24 -30.05
N CYS A 427 -17.62 -7.35 -29.42
CA CYS A 427 -16.89 -6.17 -28.92
C CYS A 427 -16.07 -5.48 -30.04
N PRO A 428 -16.00 -4.14 -30.07
CA PRO A 428 -15.23 -3.40 -31.08
C PRO A 428 -13.74 -3.77 -31.16
N SER A 429 -13.11 -4.02 -30.01
CA SER A 429 -11.68 -4.33 -29.93
C SER A 429 -11.32 -5.74 -30.40
N ASN A 430 -12.31 -6.65 -30.46
CA ASN A 430 -12.11 -8.09 -30.62
C ASN A 430 -11.09 -8.69 -29.64
N GLN A 431 -10.85 -8.07 -28.49
CA GLN A 431 -9.96 -8.63 -27.47
C GLN A 431 -10.61 -9.83 -26.76
N PRO A 432 -9.83 -10.88 -26.45
CA PRO A 432 -10.33 -12.02 -25.72
C PRO A 432 -10.71 -11.61 -24.28
N SER A 433 -11.85 -12.09 -23.81
CA SER A 433 -12.31 -11.94 -22.44
C SER A 433 -11.79 -13.06 -21.54
N SER A 434 -11.85 -12.84 -20.23
CA SER A 434 -11.52 -13.81 -19.20
C SER A 434 -12.52 -13.73 -18.05
N ALA A 435 -12.89 -14.89 -17.48
CA ALA A 435 -13.72 -14.93 -16.28
C ALA A 435 -12.96 -14.31 -15.10
N ARG A 436 -13.63 -13.44 -14.34
CA ARG A 436 -13.08 -12.75 -13.18
C ARG A 436 -14.04 -12.82 -12.01
N MET A 437 -13.45 -13.07 -10.83
CA MET A 437 -14.13 -13.00 -9.55
C MET A 437 -13.50 -11.88 -8.71
N THR A 438 -14.30 -10.94 -8.25
CA THR A 438 -13.86 -9.74 -7.53
C THR A 438 -14.62 -9.60 -6.22
N MET A 439 -13.95 -9.12 -5.17
CA MET A 439 -14.60 -8.78 -3.91
C MET A 439 -14.91 -7.28 -3.86
N PHE A 440 -16.15 -6.94 -3.52
CA PHE A 440 -16.57 -5.57 -3.26
C PHE A 440 -17.02 -5.42 -1.81
N SER A 441 -16.28 -4.63 -1.02
CA SER A 441 -16.69 -4.24 0.33
C SER A 441 -17.51 -2.96 0.27
N CYS A 442 -18.83 -3.09 0.32
CA CYS A 442 -19.77 -1.98 0.18
C CYS A 442 -20.18 -1.43 1.54
N PHE A 443 -19.91 -0.14 1.78
CA PHE A 443 -20.22 0.54 3.04
C PHE A 443 -21.62 1.19 3.00
N PRO A 444 -22.30 1.34 4.15
CA PRO A 444 -23.61 1.98 4.22
C PRO A 444 -23.64 3.38 3.61
N ARG A 445 -24.64 3.64 2.76
CA ARG A 445 -24.87 4.95 2.14
C ARG A 445 -25.76 5.83 3.01
N GLN A 446 -25.54 7.14 2.94
CA GLN A 446 -26.32 8.13 3.66
C GLN A 446 -27.65 8.40 2.96
N LEU A 447 -28.73 8.51 3.75
CA LEU A 447 -30.07 8.83 3.27
C LEU A 447 -30.43 10.28 3.62
N ARG A 448 -31.13 10.95 2.71
CA ARG A 448 -31.63 12.32 2.89
C ARG A 448 -33.05 12.29 3.45
N GLY A 449 -33.38 13.21 4.35
CA GLY A 449 -34.73 13.39 4.92
C GLY A 449 -34.87 12.90 6.36
N GLN A 450 -35.84 13.46 7.09
CA GLN A 450 -36.10 13.14 8.51
C GLN A 450 -37.20 12.08 8.67
N ASN A 451 -38.42 12.37 8.19
CA ASN A 451 -39.58 11.46 8.30
C ASN A 451 -39.69 10.45 7.16
N THR A 452 -39.26 10.85 5.97
CA THR A 452 -39.16 9.99 4.78
C THR A 452 -37.71 9.98 4.35
N LYS A 453 -37.12 8.80 4.18
CA LYS A 453 -35.72 8.65 3.78
C LYS A 453 -35.61 8.46 2.28
N PHE A 454 -34.70 9.19 1.66
CA PHE A 454 -34.45 9.15 0.22
C PHE A 454 -32.99 8.83 -0.08
N PHE A 455 -32.75 7.99 -1.09
CA PHE A 455 -31.44 7.73 -1.66
C PHE A 455 -31.37 8.36 -3.06
N ASP A 456 -30.41 9.27 -3.27
CA ASP A 456 -30.23 9.94 -4.56
C ASP A 456 -29.24 9.13 -5.42
N VAL A 457 -29.73 8.52 -6.50
CA VAL A 457 -28.91 7.77 -7.48
C VAL A 457 -28.33 8.76 -8.48
N ARG A 458 -26.99 8.90 -8.49
CA ARG A 458 -26.26 9.88 -9.32
C ARG A 458 -25.59 9.27 -10.55
N ILE A 459 -25.44 7.95 -10.58
CA ILE A 459 -24.73 7.22 -11.62
C ILE A 459 -25.44 5.90 -11.88
N LEU A 460 -25.53 5.53 -13.16
CA LEU A 460 -25.85 4.18 -13.60
C LEU A 460 -24.70 3.67 -14.46
N GLU A 461 -24.37 2.41 -14.30
CA GLU A 461 -23.35 1.70 -15.04
C GLU A 461 -23.97 0.50 -15.77
N ARG A 462 -23.35 0.03 -16.84
CA ARG A 462 -23.72 -1.21 -17.51
C ARG A 462 -22.49 -1.95 -18.01
N HIS A 463 -22.66 -3.26 -18.16
CA HIS A 463 -21.67 -4.18 -18.73
C HIS A 463 -22.21 -4.76 -20.05
N PRO A 464 -21.91 -4.16 -21.22
CA PRO A 464 -22.58 -4.50 -22.49
C PRO A 464 -22.41 -5.95 -22.93
N PHE A 465 -21.26 -6.56 -22.62
CA PHE A 465 -20.86 -7.85 -23.17
C PHE A 465 -20.83 -8.98 -22.14
N THR A 466 -21.29 -8.76 -20.90
CA THR A 466 -21.28 -9.82 -19.88
C THR A 466 -22.40 -9.69 -18.87
N THR A 467 -22.83 -10.82 -18.33
CA THR A 467 -23.61 -10.84 -17.09
C THR A 467 -22.72 -10.56 -15.89
N GLN A 468 -23.23 -9.82 -14.91
CA GLN A 468 -22.51 -9.54 -13.67
C GLN A 468 -23.32 -10.05 -12.47
N THR A 469 -22.75 -10.96 -11.69
CA THR A 469 -23.43 -11.58 -10.55
C THR A 469 -22.89 -11.07 -9.23
N PHE A 470 -23.71 -10.42 -8.39
CA PHE A 470 -23.37 -10.01 -7.03
C PHE A 470 -23.93 -11.01 -6.02
N THR A 471 -23.03 -11.62 -5.25
CA THR A 471 -23.39 -12.57 -4.18
C THR A 471 -22.90 -12.03 -2.84
N PRO A 472 -23.80 -11.65 -1.91
CA PRO A 472 -23.37 -11.18 -0.59
C PRO A 472 -22.74 -12.33 0.21
N VAL A 473 -21.67 -12.00 0.92
CA VAL A 473 -20.97 -12.87 1.87
C VAL A 473 -21.22 -12.33 3.27
N ASP A 474 -21.46 -13.24 4.22
CA ASP A 474 -21.68 -12.88 5.63
C ASP A 474 -22.85 -11.90 5.85
N LEU A 475 -23.96 -12.10 5.12
CA LEU A 475 -25.21 -11.35 5.30
C LEU A 475 -26.35 -12.28 5.70
N SER A 476 -26.99 -12.00 6.84
CA SER A 476 -28.12 -12.80 7.30
C SER A 476 -29.34 -12.60 6.40
N SER A 477 -30.11 -13.68 6.19
CA SER A 477 -31.44 -13.59 5.57
C SER A 477 -32.51 -13.04 6.51
N GLN A 478 -32.19 -12.86 7.79
CA GLN A 478 -33.10 -12.29 8.77
C GLN A 478 -32.90 -10.78 8.89
N PRO A 479 -33.96 -10.02 9.22
CA PRO A 479 -33.84 -8.59 9.52
C PRO A 479 -32.92 -8.28 10.70
N ASP A 480 -32.78 -9.23 11.64
CA ASP A 480 -31.92 -9.14 12.81
C ASP A 480 -31.05 -10.39 12.93
N ALA A 481 -29.79 -10.20 13.31
CA ALA A 481 -28.86 -11.30 13.63
C ALA A 481 -28.03 -10.93 14.87
N GLY A 482 -27.96 -11.83 15.85
CA GLY A 482 -27.20 -11.60 17.08
C GLY A 482 -27.69 -10.42 17.93
N GLY A 483 -28.97 -10.04 17.82
CA GLY A 483 -29.55 -8.90 18.54
C GLY A 483 -29.33 -7.54 17.89
N HIS A 484 -28.80 -7.50 16.66
CA HIS A 484 -28.57 -6.28 15.90
C HIS A 484 -29.32 -6.29 14.55
N PRO A 485 -29.86 -5.15 14.10
CA PRO A 485 -30.43 -5.01 12.77
C PRO A 485 -29.40 -5.25 11.68
N GLU A 486 -29.71 -6.18 10.79
CA GLU A 486 -28.89 -6.54 9.66
C GLU A 486 -29.08 -5.56 8.49
N PRO A 487 -27.99 -5.21 7.79
CA PRO A 487 -28.10 -4.34 6.63
C PRO A 487 -28.87 -5.03 5.50
N PHE A 488 -29.36 -4.22 4.57
CA PHE A 488 -29.94 -4.69 3.31
C PHE A 488 -29.33 -3.88 2.17
N PHE A 489 -29.57 -4.31 0.94
CA PHE A 489 -29.05 -3.61 -0.22
C PHE A 489 -30.14 -3.30 -1.23
N LEU A 490 -30.00 -2.16 -1.92
CA LEU A 490 -30.88 -1.76 -2.99
C LEU A 490 -30.29 -2.16 -4.33
N VAL A 491 -31.15 -2.77 -5.15
CA VAL A 491 -30.86 -3.12 -6.54
C VAL A 491 -31.66 -2.17 -7.41
N VAL A 492 -30.99 -1.16 -7.97
CA VAL A 492 -31.62 -0.16 -8.84
C VAL A 492 -31.21 -0.45 -10.27
N VAL A 493 -32.19 -0.67 -11.14
CA VAL A 493 -31.98 -1.13 -12.52
C VAL A 493 -32.86 -0.38 -13.50
N ALA A 494 -32.35 -0.16 -14.71
CA ALA A 494 -33.09 0.40 -15.82
C ALA A 494 -32.88 -0.45 -17.08
N PRO A 495 -33.92 -0.66 -17.91
CA PRO A 495 -33.76 -1.28 -19.21
C PRO A 495 -32.89 -0.42 -20.13
N THR A 496 -32.42 -1.02 -21.21
CA THR A 496 -31.57 -0.33 -22.20
C THR A 496 -32.40 0.01 -23.43
N LEU A 497 -32.40 1.28 -23.83
CA LEU A 497 -33.08 1.78 -25.03
C LEU A 497 -32.28 1.44 -26.29
N LYS A 498 -32.30 0.16 -26.69
CA LYS A 498 -31.54 -0.36 -27.85
C LYS A 498 -31.86 0.42 -29.15
N GLY A 499 -30.81 0.79 -29.88
CA GLY A 499 -30.88 1.53 -31.13
C GLY A 499 -31.10 3.05 -30.96
N GLN A 500 -31.21 3.55 -29.73
CA GLN A 500 -31.40 4.98 -29.46
C GLN A 500 -30.08 5.65 -29.07
N THR A 501 -30.05 6.97 -29.19
CA THR A 501 -28.93 7.80 -28.72
C THR A 501 -29.45 8.91 -27.82
N ALA A 502 -28.65 9.28 -26.83
CA ALA A 502 -28.89 10.45 -26.00
C ALA A 502 -27.67 11.36 -26.01
N THR A 503 -27.91 12.66 -25.93
CA THR A 503 -26.84 13.65 -25.73
C THR A 503 -26.47 13.71 -24.26
N ALA A 504 -25.18 13.72 -23.99
CA ALA A 504 -24.64 13.90 -22.65
C ALA A 504 -23.50 14.93 -22.68
N MET A 505 -23.28 15.63 -21.57
CA MET A 505 -22.24 16.62 -21.42
C MET A 505 -21.03 16.01 -20.71
N THR A 506 -19.84 16.26 -21.25
CA THR A 506 -18.56 16.05 -20.58
C THR A 506 -17.86 17.39 -20.42
N PRO A 507 -16.81 17.50 -19.58
CA PRO A 507 -15.98 18.70 -19.49
C PRO A 507 -15.37 19.12 -20.84
N SER A 508 -15.24 18.18 -21.78
CA SER A 508 -14.65 18.36 -23.11
C SER A 508 -15.68 18.75 -24.19
N GLY A 509 -16.97 18.77 -23.86
CA GLY A 509 -18.07 19.07 -24.79
C GLY A 509 -19.18 18.01 -24.80
N PRO A 510 -20.19 18.17 -25.67
CA PRO A 510 -21.29 17.22 -25.82
C PRO A 510 -20.80 15.92 -26.48
N VAL A 511 -21.21 14.79 -25.92
CA VAL A 511 -20.95 13.44 -26.42
C VAL A 511 -22.27 12.70 -26.62
N THR A 512 -22.26 11.69 -27.50
CA THR A 512 -23.44 10.87 -27.79
C THR A 512 -23.33 9.53 -27.09
N VAL A 513 -24.26 9.24 -26.19
CA VAL A 513 -24.39 7.94 -25.52
C VAL A 513 -25.31 7.05 -26.36
N ARG A 514 -24.82 5.89 -26.82
CA ARG A 514 -25.64 4.88 -27.50
C ARG A 514 -26.34 3.99 -26.48
N ASP A 515 -27.57 3.59 -26.80
CA ASP A 515 -28.39 2.70 -25.99
C ASP A 515 -28.56 3.21 -24.53
N PRO A 516 -29.06 4.43 -24.31
CA PRO A 516 -29.16 5.03 -22.97
C PRO A 516 -30.12 4.26 -22.04
N PRO A 517 -30.06 4.50 -20.71
CA PRO A 517 -31.00 3.89 -19.76
C PRO A 517 -32.42 4.40 -19.98
N ASP A 518 -33.40 3.49 -19.94
CA ASP A 518 -34.82 3.83 -19.92
C ASP A 518 -35.25 4.20 -18.51
N LEU A 519 -35.11 5.49 -18.17
CA LEU A 519 -35.48 6.01 -16.86
C LEU A 519 -36.98 5.91 -16.56
N LYS A 520 -37.85 5.78 -17.58
CA LYS A 520 -39.30 5.64 -17.36
C LYS A 520 -39.64 4.27 -16.78
N ASN A 521 -38.85 3.26 -17.14
CA ASN A 521 -39.02 1.88 -16.68
C ASN A 521 -37.99 1.47 -15.61
N LEU A 522 -37.32 2.46 -15.00
CA LEU A 522 -36.40 2.24 -13.90
C LEU A 522 -37.15 1.64 -12.69
N LYS A 523 -36.54 0.63 -12.08
CA LYS A 523 -37.06 -0.06 -10.90
C LYS A 523 -36.01 -0.09 -9.80
N ALA A 524 -36.48 -0.08 -8.56
CA ALA A 524 -35.66 -0.31 -7.38
C ALA A 524 -36.21 -1.51 -6.61
N PHE A 525 -35.31 -2.36 -6.13
CA PHE A 525 -35.64 -3.54 -5.35
C PHE A 525 -34.89 -3.55 -4.03
N VAL A 526 -35.56 -4.00 -2.96
CA VAL A 526 -34.92 -4.31 -1.68
C VAL A 526 -34.51 -5.77 -1.67
N ALA A 527 -33.24 -6.03 -1.40
CA ALA A 527 -32.68 -7.36 -1.28
C ALA A 527 -31.96 -7.54 0.07
N ARG A 528 -32.03 -8.75 0.61
CA ARG A 528 -31.43 -9.14 1.91
C ARG A 528 -30.47 -10.31 1.76
N GLY A 529 -29.86 -10.75 2.87
CA GLY A 529 -29.01 -11.94 2.86
C GLY A 529 -29.77 -13.18 2.39
N GLY A 530 -29.04 -14.13 1.82
CA GLY A 530 -29.64 -15.28 1.14
C GLY A 530 -30.24 -14.98 -0.24
N GLN A 531 -30.18 -13.73 -0.70
CA GLN A 531 -30.48 -13.34 -2.08
C GLN A 531 -29.21 -12.83 -2.78
N ALA A 532 -29.09 -13.12 -4.06
CA ALA A 532 -28.06 -12.63 -4.96
C ALA A 532 -28.73 -12.16 -6.27
N VAL A 533 -28.04 -11.35 -7.06
CA VAL A 533 -28.56 -10.86 -8.34
C VAL A 533 -27.54 -11.04 -9.44
N THR A 534 -27.99 -11.50 -10.60
CA THR A 534 -27.22 -11.47 -11.85
C THR A 534 -27.87 -10.46 -12.78
N TYR A 535 -27.17 -9.38 -13.10
CA TYR A 535 -27.60 -8.46 -14.15
C TYR A 535 -27.41 -9.10 -15.52
N ALA A 536 -28.41 -8.97 -16.40
CA ALA A 536 -28.27 -9.36 -17.79
C ALA A 536 -27.31 -8.41 -18.53
N ALA A 537 -26.60 -8.94 -19.52
CA ALA A 537 -25.67 -8.16 -20.33
C ALA A 537 -26.33 -6.91 -20.92
N GLY A 538 -25.68 -5.77 -20.71
CA GLY A 538 -26.13 -4.46 -21.15
C GLY A 538 -27.26 -3.84 -20.33
N THR A 539 -27.70 -4.42 -19.22
CA THR A 539 -28.67 -3.79 -18.30
C THR A 539 -27.99 -2.66 -17.53
N TRP A 540 -28.63 -1.51 -17.43
CA TRP A 540 -28.14 -0.41 -16.60
C TRP A 540 -28.51 -0.64 -15.14
N HIS A 541 -27.57 -0.43 -14.23
CA HIS A 541 -27.80 -0.54 -12.79
C HIS A 541 -27.01 0.50 -12.01
N ALA A 542 -27.46 0.81 -10.80
CA ALA A 542 -26.65 1.62 -9.90
C ALA A 542 -25.53 0.75 -9.30
N PRO A 543 -24.36 1.35 -8.97
CA PRO A 543 -23.37 0.70 -8.11
C PRO A 543 -24.02 0.23 -6.80
N MET A 544 -23.54 -0.88 -6.23
CA MET A 544 -24.16 -1.50 -5.05
C MET A 544 -24.40 -0.52 -3.90
N VAL A 545 -25.67 -0.46 -3.47
CA VAL A 545 -26.16 0.46 -2.43
C VAL A 545 -26.48 -0.36 -1.19
N VAL A 546 -25.60 -0.29 -0.18
CA VAL A 546 -25.84 -0.90 1.13
C VAL A 546 -26.49 0.12 2.05
N LEU A 547 -27.49 -0.30 2.81
CA LEU A 547 -28.17 0.48 3.83
C LEU A 547 -28.21 -0.30 5.15
N GLY A 548 -27.92 0.37 6.26
CA GLY A 548 -27.91 -0.25 7.59
C GLY A 548 -26.68 0.13 8.42
N SER A 549 -26.35 -0.71 9.39
CA SER A 549 -25.37 -0.43 10.46
C SER A 549 -23.94 -0.86 10.14
N ARG A 550 -23.74 -1.78 9.19
CA ARG A 550 -22.42 -2.34 8.83
C ARG A 550 -22.27 -2.53 7.32
N ARG A 551 -21.01 -2.69 6.87
CA ARG A 551 -20.69 -3.02 5.47
C ARG A 551 -21.21 -4.39 5.07
N VAL A 552 -21.42 -4.60 3.78
CA VAL A 552 -21.71 -5.91 3.16
C VAL A 552 -20.64 -6.18 2.12
N ASP A 553 -20.03 -7.37 2.19
CA ASP A 553 -19.03 -7.82 1.24
C ASP A 553 -19.71 -8.65 0.15
N PHE A 554 -19.42 -8.39 -1.12
CA PHE A 554 -19.99 -9.10 -2.27
C PHE A 554 -18.90 -9.77 -3.08
N VAL A 555 -19.10 -11.06 -3.39
CA VAL A 555 -18.35 -11.74 -4.45
C VAL A 555 -19.05 -11.47 -5.77
N VAL A 556 -18.30 -10.92 -6.72
CA VAL A 556 -18.80 -10.53 -8.04
C VAL A 556 -18.16 -11.39 -9.12
N VAL A 557 -18.97 -12.01 -9.97
CA VAL A 557 -18.50 -12.84 -11.08
C VAL A 557 -18.96 -12.24 -12.41
N GLN A 558 -18.02 -12.06 -13.33
CA GLN A 558 -18.25 -11.54 -14.69
C GLN A 558 -17.12 -11.97 -15.63
N PHE A 559 -17.26 -11.69 -16.93
CA PHE A 559 -16.15 -11.73 -17.89
C PHE A 559 -15.60 -10.32 -18.13
N VAL A 560 -14.31 -10.19 -18.42
CA VAL A 560 -13.66 -8.91 -18.74
C VAL A 560 -12.58 -9.09 -19.79
N ASN A 561 -12.44 -8.13 -20.69
CA ASN A 561 -11.37 -8.12 -21.70
C ASN A 561 -10.29 -7.05 -21.43
N GLY A 562 -10.49 -6.16 -20.46
CA GLY A 562 -9.53 -5.13 -20.06
C GLY A 562 -9.59 -3.84 -20.86
N VAL A 563 -10.64 -3.63 -21.66
CA VAL A 563 -10.91 -2.36 -22.35
C VAL A 563 -12.02 -1.62 -21.61
N ASP A 564 -11.71 -0.46 -21.02
CA ASP A 564 -12.59 0.25 -20.08
C ASP A 564 -14.02 0.44 -20.62
N ASP A 565 -14.20 1.03 -21.80
CA ASP A 565 -15.52 1.30 -22.41
C ASP A 565 -16.28 0.05 -22.88
N GLU A 566 -15.61 -1.10 -22.99
CA GLU A 566 -16.23 -2.38 -23.33
C GLU A 566 -16.60 -3.17 -22.09
N ASP A 567 -15.76 -3.07 -21.04
CA ASP A 567 -15.98 -3.70 -19.75
C ASP A 567 -17.06 -2.97 -18.95
N CYS A 568 -17.09 -1.63 -18.93
CA CYS A 568 -18.06 -0.84 -18.18
C CYS A 568 -18.38 0.47 -18.90
N GLN A 569 -19.66 0.81 -18.99
CA GLN A 569 -20.10 2.10 -19.49
C GLN A 569 -20.92 2.81 -18.42
N GLU A 570 -20.62 4.08 -18.18
CA GLU A 570 -21.21 4.87 -17.11
C GLU A 570 -21.93 6.10 -17.66
N VAL A 571 -23.04 6.47 -17.01
CA VAL A 571 -23.72 7.75 -17.22
C VAL A 571 -24.06 8.38 -15.89
N GLU A 572 -23.84 9.69 -15.81
CA GLU A 572 -24.19 10.49 -14.64
C GLU A 572 -25.52 11.21 -14.84
N PHE A 573 -26.19 11.43 -13.71
CA PHE A 573 -27.39 12.23 -13.60
C PHE A 573 -27.08 13.43 -12.70
N GLY A 574 -27.67 14.58 -13.01
CA GLY A 574 -27.72 15.72 -12.09
C GLY A 574 -28.54 15.35 -10.85
N GLU A 575 -29.74 15.92 -10.67
CA GLU A 575 -30.64 15.59 -9.55
C GLU A 575 -31.61 14.42 -9.85
N GLY A 576 -31.26 13.54 -10.79
CA GLY A 576 -32.24 12.87 -11.66
C GLY A 576 -32.96 11.60 -11.16
N VAL A 577 -32.48 10.86 -10.16
CA VAL A 577 -33.16 9.64 -9.68
C VAL A 577 -33.17 9.59 -8.17
N VAL A 578 -34.36 9.53 -7.58
CA VAL A 578 -34.58 9.54 -6.13
C VAL A 578 -35.36 8.29 -5.73
N VAL A 579 -34.76 7.45 -4.89
CA VAL A 579 -35.39 6.24 -4.37
C VAL A 579 -35.92 6.51 -2.97
N GLU A 580 -37.21 6.31 -2.73
CA GLU A 580 -37.85 6.48 -1.42
C GLU A 580 -37.66 5.21 -0.57
N VAL A 581 -36.79 5.23 0.43
CA VAL A 581 -36.41 4.06 1.22
C VAL A 581 -37.31 3.85 2.44
N GLU A 582 -37.73 4.92 3.12
CA GLU A 582 -38.61 4.83 4.30
C GLU A 582 -39.74 5.86 4.18
N GLY A 583 -41.01 5.43 4.30
CA GLY A 583 -42.23 6.23 4.13
C GLY A 583 -43.51 5.37 4.24
N ARG A 584 -44.72 5.94 4.04
CA ARG A 584 -46.01 5.19 4.12
C ARG A 584 -46.06 3.95 3.20
N ALA A 585 -45.26 3.90 2.15
CA ALA A 585 -45.11 2.77 1.25
C ALA A 585 -44.11 1.69 1.74
N ALA A 586 -43.12 2.07 2.56
CA ALA A 586 -42.06 1.17 3.07
C ALA A 586 -42.50 0.30 4.26
N ALA A 587 -43.59 0.65 4.94
CA ALA A 587 -44.15 -0.15 6.06
C ALA A 587 -44.72 -1.52 5.65
N LYS A 588 -44.65 -1.87 4.35
CA LYS A 588 -45.07 -3.16 3.77
C LYS A 588 -43.90 -4.01 3.24
N LEU A 589 -42.66 -3.52 3.34
CA LEU A 589 -41.41 -4.19 2.96
C LEU A 589 -40.73 -4.76 4.22
#